data_AF-A0A933JA08-F1
#
_entry.id   AF-A0A933JA08-F1
#
_cell.length_a   1.000
_cell.length_b   1.000
_cell.length_c   1.000
_cell.angle_alpha   90.00
_cell.angle_beta   90.00
_cell.angle_gamma   90.00
#
_symmetry.space_group_name_H-M   'P 1'
#
loop_
_entity.id
_entity.type
_entity.pdbx_description
1 polymer ?
#
loop_
_entity_poly.entity_id
_entity_poly.type
_entity_poly.pdbx_seq_one_letter_code
_entity_poly.pdbx_strand_id
1 'polypeptide(L)'
;MDSLAQKMPEIKFSSDAAEVPWDSAVVWTIMPRVGPRIYEWLDGEHIRYISWTNGIVSIMPEPKSIISNHCQCIILPSAFIWIGKTIKTA
;
A
#
# COMPACT_ATOMS: atom_id res chain seq x y z
N MET A 1 0.24 -12.02 -9.16
CA MET A 1 0.82 -10.81 -8.54
C MET A 1 1.91 -10.21 -9.42
N ASP A 2 2.74 -11.03 -10.07
CA ASP A 2 3.83 -10.57 -10.96
C ASP A 2 3.44 -9.56 -12.05
N SER A 3 2.25 -9.65 -12.64
CA SER A 3 1.84 -8.73 -13.71
C SER A 3 1.50 -7.31 -13.23
N LEU A 4 1.06 -7.16 -11.97
CA LEU A 4 0.74 -5.84 -11.41
C LEU A 4 2.01 -5.11 -10.99
N ALA A 5 2.92 -5.81 -10.31
CA ALA A 5 4.22 -5.26 -9.91
C ALA A 5 5.07 -4.85 -11.13
N GLN A 6 4.96 -5.56 -12.25
CA GLN A 6 5.59 -5.15 -13.52
C GLN A 6 5.06 -3.83 -14.06
N LYS A 7 3.77 -3.54 -13.89
CA LYS A 7 3.17 -2.26 -14.33
C LYS A 7 3.33 -1.15 -13.31
N MET A 8 3.36 -1.51 -12.03
CA MET A 8 3.40 -0.58 -10.89
C MET A 8 4.51 -1.02 -9.94
N PRO A 9 5.79 -0.77 -10.29
CA PRO A 9 6.95 -1.21 -9.50
C PRO A 9 7.02 -0.52 -8.13
N GLU A 10 6.26 0.56 -7.93
CA GLU A 10 6.11 1.27 -6.67
C GLU A 10 5.34 0.44 -5.62
N ILE A 11 4.51 -0.54 -6.04
CA ILE A 11 3.89 -1.50 -5.12
C ILE A 11 4.87 -2.65 -4.88
N LYS A 12 5.35 -2.73 -3.65
CA LYS A 12 6.31 -3.74 -3.20
C LYS A 12 5.59 -4.82 -2.41
N PHE A 13 6.21 -5.99 -2.32
CA PHE A 13 5.68 -7.10 -1.53
C PHE A 13 6.80 -7.97 -0.96
N SER A 14 6.52 -8.58 0.19
CA SER A 14 7.42 -9.54 0.86
C SER A 14 6.64 -10.43 1.81
N SER A 15 7.13 -11.64 2.05
CA SER A 15 6.67 -12.49 3.15
C SER A 15 7.49 -12.29 4.43
N ASP A 16 8.59 -11.55 4.39
CA ASP A 16 9.40 -11.19 5.56
C ASP A 16 8.94 -9.83 6.10
N ALA A 17 8.50 -9.83 7.36
CA ALA A 17 8.07 -8.61 8.03
C ALA A 17 9.24 -7.65 8.32
N ALA A 18 10.48 -8.14 8.35
CA ALA A 18 11.66 -7.30 8.59
C ALA A 18 12.00 -6.39 7.40
N GLU A 19 11.57 -6.75 6.19
CA GLU A 19 11.79 -5.94 4.97
C GLU A 19 10.78 -4.79 4.84
N VAL A 20 9.68 -4.85 5.60
CA VAL A 20 8.57 -3.90 5.47
C VAL A 20 8.91 -2.59 6.21
N PRO A 21 8.83 -1.42 5.55
CA PRO A 21 9.06 -0.12 6.18
C PRO A 21 7.83 0.35 6.98
N TRP A 22 7.53 -0.33 8.08
CA TRP A 22 6.32 -0.16 8.91
C TRP A 22 6.04 1.28 9.37
N ASP A 23 7.08 2.10 9.51
CA ASP A 23 6.95 3.49 9.96
C ASP A 23 6.61 4.47 8.83
N SER A 24 6.97 4.14 7.58
CA SER A 24 6.98 5.07 6.46
C SER A 24 6.21 4.60 5.22
N ALA A 25 5.42 3.53 5.34
CA ALA A 25 4.60 3.01 4.27
C ALA A 25 3.15 2.75 4.71
N VAL A 26 2.27 2.60 3.72
CA VAL A 26 0.96 1.97 3.91
C VAL A 26 1.09 0.51 3.50
N VAL A 27 0.86 -0.39 4.44
CA VAL A 27 1.01 -1.83 4.27
C VAL A 27 -0.36 -2.48 4.36
N TRP A 28 -0.66 -3.42 3.49
CA TRP A 28 -1.86 -4.26 3.57
C TRP A 28 -1.48 -5.71 3.36
N THR A 29 -2.33 -6.62 3.82
CA THR A 29 -2.17 -8.04 3.53
C THR A 29 -3.50 -8.65 3.15
N ILE A 30 -3.48 -9.47 2.10
CA ILE A 30 -4.57 -10.38 1.81
C ILE A 30 -4.29 -11.65 2.61
N MET A 31 -5.14 -11.97 3.59
CA MET A 31 -5.03 -13.21 4.36
C MET A 31 -5.11 -14.41 3.41
N PRO A 32 -4.03 -15.16 3.17
CA PRO A 32 -4.10 -16.33 2.33
C PRO A 32 -4.82 -17.45 3.07
N ARG A 33 -5.63 -18.25 2.36
CA ARG A 33 -6.24 -19.46 2.96
C ARG A 33 -5.20 -20.54 3.26
N VAL A 34 -4.10 -20.55 2.52
CA VAL A 34 -2.97 -21.49 2.63
C VAL A 34 -1.69 -20.73 2.25
N GLY A 35 -0.62 -20.87 3.04
CA GLY A 35 0.69 -20.27 2.76
C GLY A 35 1.07 -19.12 3.71
N PRO A 36 2.30 -18.59 3.59
CA PRO A 36 2.77 -17.50 4.43
C PRO A 36 2.03 -16.20 4.11
N ARG A 37 1.89 -15.34 5.13
CA ARG A 37 1.34 -13.99 4.96
C ARG A 37 2.23 -13.19 4.01
N ILE A 38 1.63 -12.55 3.01
CA ILE A 38 2.31 -11.62 2.11
C ILE A 38 1.91 -10.20 2.52
N TYR A 39 2.89 -9.36 2.79
CA TYR A 39 2.74 -7.94 3.01
C TYR A 39 2.93 -7.24 1.68
N GLU A 40 1.95 -6.45 1.28
CA GLU A 40 2.05 -5.52 0.15
C GLU A 40 2.13 -4.11 0.72
N TRP A 41 2.93 -3.24 0.13
CA TRP A 41 2.99 -1.86 0.59
C TRP A 41 3.29 -0.87 -0.51
N LEU A 42 2.97 0.38 -0.19
CA LEU A 42 3.37 1.55 -0.94
C LEU A 42 4.12 2.50 -0.01
N ASP A 43 5.34 2.87 -0.40
CA ASP A 43 6.17 3.81 0.36
C ASP A 43 5.56 5.22 0.37
N GLY A 44 5.76 5.93 1.48
CA GLY A 44 5.20 7.26 1.69
C GLY A 44 5.62 8.30 0.64
N GLU A 45 6.74 8.10 -0.06
CA GLU A 45 7.16 8.97 -1.16
C GLU A 45 6.22 8.94 -2.38
N HIS A 46 5.48 7.84 -2.54
CA HIS A 46 4.49 7.67 -3.61
C HIS A 46 3.07 8.04 -3.13
N ILE A 47 2.91 8.51 -1.90
CA ILE A 47 1.62 8.80 -1.26
C ILE A 47 1.54 10.29 -0.94
N ARG A 48 0.55 10.96 -1.52
CA ARG A 48 0.24 12.35 -1.18
C ARG A 48 -0.37 12.45 0.21
N TYR A 49 -1.41 11.65 0.45
CA TYR A 49 -2.09 11.47 1.73
C TYR A 49 -3.00 10.24 1.67
N ILE A 50 -3.47 9.79 2.83
CA ILE A 50 -4.54 8.79 2.94
C ILE A 50 -5.79 9.37 3.58
N SER A 51 -6.94 8.81 3.23
CA SER A 51 -8.20 9.02 3.92
C SER A 51 -8.73 7.68 4.40
N TRP A 52 -9.17 7.60 5.65
CA TRP A 52 -9.73 6.38 6.22
C TRP A 52 -11.16 6.63 6.69
N THR A 53 -12.12 5.97 6.06
CA THR A 53 -13.54 6.06 6.43
C THR A 53 -14.16 4.68 6.47
N ASN A 54 -14.87 4.35 7.56
CA ASN A 54 -15.63 3.10 7.71
C ASN A 54 -14.82 1.81 7.39
N GLY A 55 -13.55 1.76 7.80
CA GLY A 55 -12.70 0.60 7.55
C GLY A 55 -12.08 0.55 6.14
N ILE A 56 -12.41 1.48 5.25
CA ILE A 56 -11.85 1.59 3.89
C ILE A 56 -10.75 2.64 3.90
N VAL A 57 -9.57 2.28 3.42
CA VAL A 57 -8.46 3.22 3.24
C VAL A 57 -8.35 3.59 1.77
N SER A 58 -8.39 4.89 1.52
CA SER A 58 -8.17 5.50 0.22
C SER A 58 -6.78 6.12 0.20
N ILE A 59 -5.92 5.68 -0.71
CA ILE A 59 -4.57 6.22 -0.90
C ILE A 59 -4.60 7.14 -2.10
N MET A 60 -4.24 8.41 -1.90
CA MET A 60 -4.06 9.36 -3.00
C MET A 60 -2.60 9.33 -3.46
N PRO A 61 -2.33 8.99 -4.73
CA PRO A 61 -0.97 8.95 -5.25
C PRO A 61 -0.31 10.33 -5.24
N GLU A 62 0.99 10.35 -4.95
CA GLU A 62 1.84 11.51 -5.19
C GLU A 62 1.81 11.83 -6.71
N PRO A 63 1.54 13.07 -7.15
CA PRO A 63 1.39 13.39 -8.58
C PRO A 63 2.64 13.15 -9.44
N LYS A 64 3.80 12.90 -8.82
CA LYS A 64 5.03 12.49 -9.53
C LYS A 64 5.25 10.97 -9.55
N SER A 65 4.42 10.19 -8.87
CA SER A 65 4.48 8.73 -8.87
C SER A 65 4.00 8.15 -10.21
N ILE A 66 4.51 6.97 -10.58
CA ILE A 66 4.04 6.22 -11.75
C ILE A 66 2.57 5.85 -11.57
N ILE A 67 2.16 5.45 -10.36
CA ILE A 67 0.77 5.11 -10.00
C ILE A 67 -0.20 6.24 -10.37
N SER A 68 0.19 7.50 -10.19
CA SER A 68 -0.67 8.65 -10.52
C SER A 68 -1.01 8.76 -12.01
N ASN A 69 -0.22 8.15 -12.90
CA ASN A 69 -0.52 8.06 -14.34
C ASN A 69 -1.57 6.98 -14.66
N HIS A 70 -1.84 6.07 -13.71
CA HIS A 70 -2.72 4.92 -13.89
C HIS A 70 -4.02 5.05 -13.12
N CYS A 71 -4.04 5.74 -11.97
CA CYS A 71 -5.25 5.94 -11.19
C CYS A 71 -5.23 7.26 -10.41
N GLN A 72 -6.43 7.73 -10.05
CA GLN A 72 -6.60 8.89 -9.17
C GLN A 72 -6.53 8.51 -7.69
N CYS A 73 -6.81 7.25 -7.36
CA CYS A 73 -6.91 6.73 -6.01
C CYS A 73 -6.74 5.21 -6.01
N ILE A 74 -6.13 4.66 -4.95
CA ILE A 74 -6.16 3.23 -4.65
C ILE A 74 -7.12 3.03 -3.47
N ILE A 75 -8.08 2.12 -3.61
CA ILE A 75 -9.00 1.74 -2.54
C ILE A 75 -8.57 0.40 -1.98
N LEU A 76 -8.30 0.35 -0.67
CA LEU A 76 -7.91 -0.86 0.05
C LEU A 76 -9.08 -1.37 0.92
N PRO A 77 -9.84 -2.37 0.46
CA PRO A 77 -10.84 -3.06 1.26
C PRO A 77 -10.23 -4.26 2.01
N SER A 78 -9.02 -4.10 2.56
CA SER A 78 -8.24 -5.20 3.14
C SER A 78 -8.65 -5.49 4.59
N ALA A 79 -8.58 -6.77 4.98
CA ALA A 79 -8.81 -7.21 6.36
C ALA A 79 -7.75 -6.69 7.34
N PHE A 80 -6.55 -6.38 6.83
CA PHE A 80 -5.49 -5.75 7.59
C PHE A 80 -4.86 -4.64 6.77
N ILE A 81 -4.78 -3.45 7.37
CA ILE A 81 -4.11 -2.29 6.84
C ILE A 81 -3.31 -1.66 7.99
N TRP A 82 -2.06 -1.35 7.74
CA TRP A 82 -1.16 -0.67 8.64
C TRP A 82 -0.70 0.63 7.98
N ILE A 83 -0.90 1.74 8.66
CA ILE A 83 -0.50 3.06 8.17
C ILE A 83 0.67 3.52 9.05
N GLY A 84 1.84 3.65 8.45
CA GLY A 84 3.05 4.08 9.16
C GLY A 84 2.90 5.48 9.75
N LYS A 85 3.56 5.70 10.89
CA LYS A 85 3.45 6.95 11.67
C LYS A 85 3.85 8.22 10.91
N THR A 86 4.62 8.10 9.82
CA THR A 86 5.03 9.25 9.02
C THR A 86 4.12 9.50 7.82
N ILE A 87 3.10 8.68 7.60
CA ILE A 87 2.15 8.84 6.51
C ILE A 87 1.19 9.98 6.82
N LYS A 88 1.02 10.88 5.86
CA LYS A 88 0.08 12.00 5.96
C LYS A 88 -1.36 11.48 5.89
N THR A 89 -2.17 11.90 6.85
CA THR A 89 -3.60 11.62 6.93
C THR A 89 -4.40 12.90 6.67
N ALA A 90 -5.57 12.77 6.05
CA ALA A 90 -6.52 13.86 5.83
C ALA A 90 -7.53 13.99 6.98
#